data_AF-K1S6T2-F1
#
_entry.id   AF-K1S6T2-F1
#
_cell.length_a   1.000
_cell.length_b   1.000
_cell.length_c   1.000
_cell.angle_alpha   90.00
_cell.angle_beta   90.00
_cell.angle_gamma   90.00
#
_symmetry.space_group_name_H-M   'P 1'
#
loop_
_entity.id
_entity.type
_entity.pdbx_description
1 polymer ?
#
loop_
_entity_poly.entity_id
_entity_poly.type
_entity_poly.pdbx_seq_one_letter_code
_entity_poly.pdbx_strand_id
1 'polypeptide(L)'
;MGNYFGSQIETNPVDVRNKEIIEARERYLQEQFERNEEKAENDDDSTDSTREPAISNFDRNTDRKPSVLCGIELKVMSIDPKDHSYPFENLVFEGGGSKGHAYAGAIKALEELGLIKQIKRYAGASAGAMTAALLAVGYNSKDLQDFLTQDLSLILLDSRFGRLSYLPNLLSGYGCNPAKKFYKWFGELLEKKMGNIDVTFEEVL
;
A
#
# COMPACT_ATOMS: atom_id res chain seq x y z
N MET A 1 -27.30 -50.08 -34.73
CA MET A 1 -27.27 -49.33 -33.46
C MET A 1 -25.88 -48.73 -33.31
N GLY A 2 -25.72 -47.45 -33.64
CA GLY A 2 -24.46 -46.74 -33.47
C GLY A 2 -24.41 -46.11 -32.09
N ASN A 3 -23.43 -46.46 -31.27
CA ASN A 3 -23.21 -45.81 -29.98
C ASN A 3 -22.44 -44.51 -30.20
N TYR A 4 -23.14 -43.38 -29.95
CA TYR A 4 -22.54 -42.08 -29.72
C TYR A 4 -21.85 -42.12 -28.35
N PHE A 5 -20.52 -42.24 -28.33
CA PHE A 5 -19.74 -41.84 -27.17
C PHE A 5 -19.56 -40.31 -27.27
N GLY A 6 -20.37 -39.57 -26.53
CA GLY A 6 -20.10 -38.16 -26.27
C GLY A 6 -18.76 -38.07 -25.54
N SER A 7 -17.75 -37.53 -26.21
CA SER A 7 -16.50 -37.14 -25.57
C SER A 7 -16.84 -36.03 -24.57
N GLN A 8 -16.86 -36.39 -23.29
CA GLN A 8 -16.71 -35.41 -22.21
C GLN A 8 -15.37 -34.73 -22.47
N ILE A 9 -15.41 -33.46 -22.89
CA ILE A 9 -14.21 -32.64 -23.03
C ILE A 9 -13.73 -32.41 -21.60
N GLU A 10 -12.80 -33.25 -21.14
CA GLU A 10 -12.15 -33.13 -19.85
C GLU A 10 -11.30 -31.84 -19.92
N THR A 11 -11.85 -30.75 -19.42
CA THR A 11 -11.17 -29.46 -19.42
C THR A 11 -10.09 -29.50 -18.34
N ASN A 12 -8.84 -29.23 -18.72
CA ASN A 12 -7.73 -29.20 -17.79
C ASN A 12 -7.95 -28.04 -16.78
N PRO A 13 -7.83 -28.28 -15.46
CA PRO A 13 -7.97 -27.23 -14.44
C PRO A 13 -7.09 -25.99 -14.68
N VAL A 14 -5.92 -26.17 -15.30
CA VAL A 14 -5.02 -25.06 -15.69
C VAL A 14 -5.63 -24.21 -16.80
N ASP A 15 -6.32 -24.82 -17.77
CA ASP A 15 -6.95 -24.09 -18.88
C ASP A 15 -8.16 -23.29 -18.40
N VAL A 16 -8.92 -23.82 -17.44
CA VAL A 16 -10.03 -23.10 -16.79
C VAL A 16 -9.51 -21.86 -16.06
N ARG A 17 -8.47 -22.01 -15.23
CA ARG A 17 -7.87 -20.88 -14.50
C ARG A 17 -7.24 -19.84 -15.43
N ASN A 18 -6.55 -20.27 -16.49
CA ASN A 18 -6.00 -19.35 -17.49
C ASN A 18 -7.11 -18.54 -18.18
N LYS A 19 -8.26 -19.16 -18.47
CA LYS A 19 -9.41 -18.47 -19.05
C LYS A 19 -9.98 -17.43 -18.09
N GLU A 20 -10.17 -17.78 -16.81
CA GLU A 20 -10.61 -16.84 -15.77
C GLU A 20 -9.67 -15.63 -15.63
N ILE A 21 -8.35 -15.85 -15.71
CA ILE A 21 -7.33 -14.80 -15.65
C ILE A 21 -7.45 -13.83 -16.82
N ILE A 22 -7.62 -14.36 -18.03
CA ILE A 22 -7.78 -13.55 -19.24
C ILE A 22 -9.06 -12.71 -19.14
N GLU A 23 -10.19 -13.34 -18.78
CA GLU A 23 -11.48 -12.65 -18.63
C GLU A 23 -11.44 -11.56 -17.55
N ALA A 24 -10.82 -11.84 -16.40
CA ALA A 24 -10.66 -10.85 -15.33
C ALA A 24 -9.81 -9.66 -15.78
N ARG A 25 -8.76 -9.90 -16.58
CA ARG A 25 -7.93 -8.83 -17.12
C ARG A 25 -8.66 -8.00 -18.17
N GLU A 26 -9.44 -8.63 -19.05
CA GLU A 26 -10.26 -7.93 -20.05
C GLU A 26 -11.27 -7.02 -19.36
N ARG A 27 -11.95 -7.49 -18.31
CA ARG A 27 -12.84 -6.66 -17.48
C ARG A 27 -12.12 -5.46 -16.88
N TYR A 28 -10.96 -5.68 -16.26
CA TYR A 28 -10.17 -4.58 -15.69
C TYR A 28 -9.79 -3.53 -16.74
N LEU A 29 -9.32 -3.96 -17.92
CA LEU A 29 -8.96 -3.04 -19.00
C LEU A 29 -10.16 -2.22 -19.45
N GLN A 30 -11.32 -2.86 -19.62
CA GLN A 30 -12.56 -2.19 -19.99
C GLN A 30 -12.97 -1.12 -18.96
N GLU A 31 -12.95 -1.44 -17.66
CA GLU A 31 -13.24 -0.48 -16.58
C GLU A 31 -12.27 0.71 -16.57
N GLN A 32 -10.99 0.50 -16.94
CA GLN A 32 -10.03 1.60 -17.04
C GLN A 32 -10.29 2.48 -18.27
N PHE A 33 -10.70 1.89 -19.39
CA PHE A 33 -11.08 2.66 -20.59
C PHE A 33 -12.31 3.52 -20.32
N GLU A 34 -13.37 2.95 -19.75
CA GLU A 34 -14.61 3.66 -19.38
C GLU A 34 -14.34 4.83 -18.43
N ARG A 35 -13.53 4.62 -17.39
CA ARG A 35 -13.14 5.68 -16.44
C ARG A 35 -12.36 6.82 -17.11
N ASN A 36 -11.56 6.50 -18.13
CA ASN A 36 -10.81 7.51 -18.87
C ASN A 36 -11.71 8.30 -19.82
N GLU A 37 -12.69 7.65 -20.47
CA GLU A 37 -13.72 8.33 -21.27
C GLU A 37 -14.59 9.25 -20.40
N GLU A 38 -15.11 8.77 -19.27
CA GLU A 38 -15.85 9.60 -18.32
C GLU A 38 -15.02 10.80 -17.85
N LYS A 39 -13.72 10.62 -17.60
CA LYS A 39 -12.85 11.72 -17.19
C LYS A 39 -12.62 12.73 -18.32
N ALA A 40 -12.45 12.26 -19.56
CA ALA A 40 -12.31 13.12 -20.72
C ALA A 40 -13.59 13.91 -21.00
N GLU A 41 -14.77 13.30 -20.88
CA GLU A 41 -16.07 13.98 -21.03
C GLU A 41 -16.31 15.03 -19.93
N ASN A 42 -15.95 14.73 -18.68
CA ASN A 42 -16.08 15.69 -17.57
C ASN A 42 -15.09 16.86 -17.65
N ASP A 43 -13.93 16.67 -18.27
CA ASP A 43 -12.96 17.75 -18.50
C ASP A 43 -13.41 18.67 -19.66
N ASP A 44 -14.17 18.17 -20.65
CA ASP A 44 -14.64 18.91 -21.84
C ASP A 44 -15.92 19.76 -21.59
N ASP A 45 -16.72 19.45 -20.55
CA ASP A 45 -17.93 20.21 -20.17
C ASP A 45 -17.63 21.42 -19.23
N SER A 46 -16.35 21.69 -18.92
CA SER A 46 -15.94 22.76 -18.00
C SER A 46 -15.62 24.09 -18.69
N THR A 47 -16.59 24.69 -19.41
CA THR A 47 -16.54 26.13 -19.72
C THR A 47 -17.00 26.96 -18.51
N ASP A 48 -16.20 27.03 -17.46
CA ASP A 48 -16.37 28.05 -16.42
C ASP A 48 -15.04 28.72 -16.06
N SER A 49 -14.91 29.96 -16.52
CA SER A 49 -13.74 30.81 -16.33
C SER A 49 -13.68 31.38 -14.92
N THR A 50 -13.49 30.57 -13.89
CA THR A 50 -12.91 31.03 -12.60
C THR A 50 -12.48 29.84 -11.72
N ARG A 51 -11.20 29.45 -11.76
CA ARG A 51 -10.51 28.79 -10.63
C ARG A 51 -8.99 28.83 -10.78
N GLU A 52 -8.33 29.04 -9.65
CA GLU A 52 -6.88 29.13 -9.44
C GLU A 52 -6.08 27.95 -10.04
N PRO A 53 -4.78 28.13 -10.35
CA PRO A 53 -4.03 27.15 -11.12
C PRO A 53 -3.89 25.85 -10.33
N ALA A 54 -4.56 24.81 -10.83
CA ALA A 54 -4.41 23.46 -10.36
C ALA A 54 -2.93 23.06 -10.40
N ILE A 55 -2.47 22.51 -9.28
CA ILE A 55 -1.21 21.78 -9.14
C ILE A 55 -1.03 20.93 -10.39
N SER A 56 0.07 21.17 -11.12
CA SER A 56 0.40 20.51 -12.38
C SER A 56 0.12 19.02 -12.26
N ASN A 57 -0.98 18.57 -12.87
CA ASN A 57 -1.26 17.16 -13.05
C ASN A 57 -0.06 16.62 -13.80
N PHE A 58 0.74 15.81 -13.10
CA PHE A 58 1.81 15.05 -13.71
C PHE A 58 1.12 14.06 -14.65
N ASP A 59 0.97 14.50 -15.90
CA ASP A 59 0.28 13.77 -16.94
C ASP A 59 1.07 12.50 -17.22
N ARG A 60 0.68 11.42 -16.54
CA ARG A 60 1.08 10.06 -16.91
C ARG A 60 0.17 9.60 -18.03
N ASN A 61 0.16 10.33 -19.15
CA ASN A 61 -0.25 9.78 -20.41
C ASN A 61 0.85 8.83 -20.91
N THR A 62 1.02 7.72 -20.19
CA THR A 62 1.53 6.52 -20.80
C THR A 62 0.35 5.96 -21.55
N ASP A 63 0.35 5.99 -22.88
CA ASP A 63 -0.50 5.14 -23.70
C ASP A 63 -0.40 3.72 -23.13
N ARG A 64 -1.33 3.33 -22.26
CA ARG A 64 -1.37 2.02 -21.62
C ARG A 64 -1.87 1.03 -22.67
N LYS A 65 -1.03 0.76 -23.67
CA LYS A 65 -1.27 -0.36 -24.57
C LYS A 65 -1.27 -1.61 -23.69
N PRO A 66 -2.36 -2.38 -23.65
CA PRO A 66 -2.38 -3.60 -22.86
C PRO A 66 -1.25 -4.48 -23.36
N SER A 67 -0.29 -4.81 -22.48
CA SER A 67 0.71 -5.83 -22.80
C SER A 67 -0.05 -7.13 -23.07
N VAL A 68 0.22 -7.80 -24.18
CA VAL A 68 -0.27 -9.18 -24.38
C VAL A 68 0.33 -10.01 -23.25
N LEU A 69 -0.51 -10.67 -22.45
CA LEU A 69 0.02 -11.57 -21.40
C LEU A 69 0.84 -12.64 -22.10
N CYS A 70 2.14 -12.66 -21.84
CA CYS A 70 3.00 -13.72 -22.34
C CYS A 70 2.73 -15.00 -21.54
N GLY A 71 3.16 -16.15 -22.06
CA GLY A 71 2.95 -17.44 -21.41
C GLY A 71 3.52 -17.51 -19.99
N ILE A 72 4.57 -16.74 -19.69
CA ILE A 72 5.14 -16.65 -18.33
C ILE A 72 4.17 -15.92 -17.39
N GLU A 73 3.58 -14.81 -17.82
CA GLU A 73 2.64 -14.05 -16.99
C GLU A 73 1.37 -14.84 -16.70
N LEU A 74 0.82 -15.55 -17.69
CA LEU A 74 -0.30 -16.48 -17.48
C LEU A 74 0.05 -17.54 -16.45
N LYS A 75 1.22 -18.16 -16.58
CA LYS A 75 1.69 -19.16 -15.62
C LYS A 75 1.84 -18.58 -14.22
N VAL A 76 2.41 -17.38 -14.07
CA VAL A 76 2.56 -16.71 -12.77
C VAL A 76 1.20 -16.38 -12.16
N MET A 77 0.27 -15.84 -12.95
CA MET A 77 -1.07 -15.49 -12.50
C MET A 77 -1.93 -16.72 -12.18
N SER A 78 -1.60 -17.88 -12.77
CA SER A 78 -2.28 -19.16 -12.48
C SER A 78 -1.92 -19.76 -11.13
N ILE A 79 -0.80 -19.33 -10.53
CA ILE A 79 -0.38 -19.76 -9.20
C ILE A 79 -1.18 -18.97 -8.18
N ASP A 80 -1.96 -19.67 -7.35
CA ASP A 80 -2.55 -19.05 -6.17
C ASP A 80 -1.46 -18.88 -5.09
N PRO A 81 -1.15 -17.65 -4.66
CA PRO A 81 -0.16 -17.45 -3.61
C PRO A 81 -0.49 -18.21 -2.32
N LYS A 82 -1.77 -18.55 -2.05
CA LYS A 82 -2.20 -19.33 -0.88
C LYS A 82 -1.76 -20.78 -0.91
N ASP A 83 -1.48 -21.33 -2.10
CA ASP A 83 -1.05 -22.72 -2.25
C ASP A 83 0.44 -22.90 -1.90
N HIS A 84 1.17 -21.79 -1.72
CA HIS A 84 2.58 -21.82 -1.37
C HIS A 84 2.80 -21.67 0.15
N SER A 85 3.69 -22.48 0.71
CA SER A 85 4.14 -22.34 2.09
C SER A 85 5.32 -21.37 2.13
N TYR A 86 5.15 -20.24 2.80
CA TYR A 86 6.21 -19.24 2.95
C TYR A 86 6.94 -19.44 4.28
N PRO A 87 8.28 -19.58 4.29
CA PRO A 87 9.03 -19.84 5.52
C PRO A 87 9.41 -18.58 6.31
N PHE A 88 9.07 -17.38 5.81
CA PHE A 88 9.53 -16.13 6.44
C PHE A 88 8.72 -15.77 7.69
N GLU A 89 9.42 -15.36 8.74
CA GLU A 89 8.81 -14.91 10.01
C GLU A 89 9.11 -13.43 10.30
N ASN A 90 9.85 -12.76 9.41
CA ASN A 90 10.38 -11.42 9.65
C ASN A 90 9.88 -10.48 8.55
N LEU A 91 9.32 -9.33 8.95
CA LEU A 91 8.98 -8.24 8.03
C LEU A 91 9.90 -7.04 8.29
N VAL A 92 10.54 -6.55 7.23
CA VAL A 92 11.48 -5.43 7.29
C VAL A 92 10.98 -4.31 6.36
N PHE A 93 10.81 -3.11 6.92
CA PHE A 93 10.30 -1.95 6.21
C PHE A 93 11.39 -0.90 6.03
N GLU A 94 11.67 -0.56 4.79
CA GLU A 94 12.61 0.51 4.44
C GLU A 94 12.09 1.89 4.90
N GLY A 95 13.02 2.84 5.03
CA GLY A 95 12.64 4.25 5.07
C GLY A 95 12.19 4.75 3.69
N GLY A 96 11.26 5.69 3.64
CA GLY A 96 10.78 6.21 2.35
C GLY A 96 9.86 7.42 2.42
N GLY A 97 9.75 8.07 3.59
CA GLY A 97 8.85 9.19 3.80
C GLY A 97 7.41 8.85 3.40
N SER A 98 6.82 9.65 2.51
CA SER A 98 5.45 9.46 2.01
C SER A 98 5.22 8.14 1.28
N LYS A 99 6.26 7.46 0.77
CA LYS A 99 6.10 6.15 0.11
C LYS A 99 5.64 5.04 1.09
N GLY A 100 5.74 5.28 2.40
CA GLY A 100 5.26 4.36 3.43
C GLY A 100 3.75 4.04 3.36
N HIS A 101 2.96 4.85 2.65
CA HIS A 101 1.54 4.57 2.37
C HIS A 101 1.32 3.21 1.69
N ALA A 102 2.27 2.77 0.86
CA ALA A 102 2.21 1.48 0.19
C ALA A 102 2.22 0.30 1.19
N TYR A 103 2.75 0.48 2.40
CA TYR A 103 2.80 -0.59 3.40
C TYR A 103 1.41 -1.02 3.87
N ALA A 104 0.42 -0.12 3.94
CA ALA A 104 -0.95 -0.52 4.25
C ALA A 104 -1.48 -1.57 3.25
N GLY A 105 -1.20 -1.38 1.95
CA GLY A 105 -1.56 -2.33 0.90
C GLY A 105 -0.79 -3.65 1.00
N ALA A 106 0.51 -3.59 1.30
CA ALA A 106 1.34 -4.79 1.49
C ALA A 106 0.86 -5.63 2.68
N ILE A 107 0.55 -4.99 3.81
CA ILE A 107 0.03 -5.68 5.00
C ILE A 107 -1.35 -6.27 4.72
N LYS A 108 -2.23 -5.53 4.02
CA LYS A 108 -3.54 -6.06 3.62
C LYS A 108 -3.41 -7.35 2.80
N ALA A 109 -2.50 -7.38 1.83
CA ALA A 109 -2.25 -8.59 1.04
C ALA A 109 -1.76 -9.75 1.92
N LEU A 110 -0.85 -9.49 2.87
CA LEU A 110 -0.39 -10.52 3.81
C LEU A 110 -1.51 -11.01 4.75
N GLU A 111 -2.42 -10.14 5.16
CA GLU A 111 -3.60 -10.49 5.97
C GLU A 111 -4.56 -11.39 5.19
N GLU A 112 -4.86 -11.05 3.93
CA GLU A 112 -5.73 -11.83 3.03
C GLU A 112 -5.16 -13.21 2.69
N LEU A 113 -3.84 -13.34 2.69
CA LEU A 113 -3.13 -14.62 2.54
C LEU A 113 -2.98 -15.38 3.87
N GLY A 114 -3.39 -14.79 5.00
CA GLY A 114 -3.25 -15.40 6.32
C GLY A 114 -1.81 -15.44 6.85
N LEU A 115 -0.88 -14.75 6.20
CA LEU A 115 0.56 -14.78 6.50
C LEU A 115 0.95 -13.87 7.66
N ILE A 116 0.10 -12.93 8.09
CA ILE A 116 0.42 -12.10 9.26
C ILE A 116 0.62 -12.92 10.53
N LYS A 117 -0.10 -14.04 10.69
CA LYS A 117 -0.04 -14.88 11.91
C LYS A 117 1.30 -15.59 12.12
N GLN A 118 2.09 -15.79 11.07
CA GLN A 118 3.43 -16.40 11.17
C GLN A 118 4.55 -15.39 11.40
N ILE A 119 4.27 -14.09 11.25
CA ILE A 119 5.26 -13.05 11.46
C ILE A 119 5.51 -12.89 12.96
N LYS A 120 6.77 -13.05 13.35
CA LYS A 120 7.24 -12.94 14.73
C LYS A 120 8.04 -11.67 14.98
N ARG A 121 8.63 -11.10 13.93
CA ARG A 121 9.58 -9.98 14.07
C ARG A 121 9.31 -8.91 13.02
N TYR A 122 9.26 -7.67 13.49
CA TYR A 122 9.14 -6.48 12.67
C TYR A 122 10.40 -5.63 12.84
N ALA A 123 10.90 -5.07 11.75
CA ALA A 123 12.00 -4.12 11.78
C ALA A 123 11.77 -3.02 10.74
N GLY A 124 12.33 -1.83 10.96
CA GLY A 124 12.30 -0.80 9.93
C GLY A 124 13.09 0.44 10.27
N ALA A 125 13.15 1.36 9.31
CA ALA A 125 13.84 2.64 9.44
C ALA A 125 12.91 3.82 9.10
N SER A 126 12.97 4.91 9.87
CA SER A 126 12.14 6.11 9.64
C SER A 126 10.64 5.76 9.53
N ALA A 127 9.96 6.09 8.43
CA ALA A 127 8.57 5.72 8.19
C ALA A 127 8.33 4.20 8.33
N GLY A 128 9.27 3.36 7.89
CA GLY A 128 9.19 1.92 8.09
C GLY A 128 9.30 1.49 9.55
N ALA A 129 10.06 2.21 10.37
CA ALA A 129 10.15 1.94 11.82
C ALA A 129 8.82 2.22 12.52
N MET A 130 8.12 3.30 12.11
CA MET A 130 6.79 3.61 12.62
C MET A 130 5.79 2.50 12.27
N THR A 131 5.77 2.06 11.00
CA THR A 131 4.93 0.95 10.56
C THR A 131 5.25 -0.34 11.33
N ALA A 132 6.52 -0.68 11.46
CA ALA A 132 6.98 -1.86 12.21
C ALA A 132 6.51 -1.84 13.67
N ALA A 133 6.66 -0.70 14.35
CA ALA A 133 6.25 -0.54 15.74
C ALA A 133 4.72 -0.66 15.92
N LEU A 134 3.93 -0.04 15.03
CA LEU A 134 2.47 -0.14 15.08
C LEU A 134 2.00 -1.58 14.84
N LEU A 135 2.58 -2.28 13.88
CA LEU A 135 2.27 -3.69 13.62
C LEU A 135 2.62 -4.58 14.82
N ALA A 136 3.77 -4.32 15.46
CA ALA A 136 4.22 -5.07 16.62
C ALA A 136 3.26 -4.96 17.81
N VAL A 137 2.62 -3.81 18.02
CA VAL A 137 1.58 -3.62 19.06
C VAL A 137 0.15 -4.00 18.61
N GLY A 138 0.01 -4.66 17.46
CA GLY A 138 -1.26 -5.25 17.01
C GLY A 138 -2.19 -4.30 16.25
N TYR A 139 -1.65 -3.29 15.56
CA TYR A 139 -2.38 -2.59 14.51
C TYR A 139 -2.43 -3.41 13.21
N ASN A 140 -3.49 -3.24 12.43
CA ASN A 140 -3.74 -3.96 11.16
C ASN A 140 -3.63 -3.03 9.93
N SER A 141 -3.81 -3.59 8.73
CA SER A 141 -3.73 -2.82 7.48
C SER A 141 -4.71 -1.64 7.40
N LYS A 142 -5.92 -1.79 7.95
CA LYS A 142 -6.94 -0.75 7.99
C LYS A 142 -6.52 0.39 8.90
N ASP A 143 -6.03 0.05 10.09
CA ASP A 143 -5.54 1.05 11.04
C ASP A 143 -4.38 1.85 10.41
N LEU A 144 -3.44 1.16 9.74
CA LEU A 144 -2.35 1.81 9.01
C LEU A 144 -2.85 2.74 7.91
N GLN A 145 -3.88 2.34 7.15
CA GLN A 145 -4.50 3.20 6.14
C GLN A 145 -5.11 4.47 6.76
N ASP A 146 -5.80 4.33 7.89
CA ASP A 146 -6.43 5.45 8.61
C ASP A 146 -5.39 6.41 9.21
N PHE A 147 -4.21 5.92 9.61
CA PHE A 147 -3.12 6.77 10.08
C PHE A 147 -2.38 7.46 8.94
N LEU A 148 -2.12 6.75 7.86
CA LEU A 148 -1.35 7.28 6.73
C LEU A 148 -2.15 8.32 5.95
N THR A 149 -3.48 8.22 5.92
CA THR A 149 -4.34 9.27 5.33
C THR A 149 -4.36 10.58 6.12
N GLN A 150 -3.89 10.59 7.39
CA GLN A 150 -3.67 11.83 8.13
C GLN A 150 -2.44 12.56 7.60
N ASP A 151 -2.42 13.88 7.67
CA ASP A 151 -1.28 14.67 7.20
C ASP A 151 -0.08 14.52 8.15
N LEU A 152 0.68 13.44 7.96
CA LEU A 152 1.91 13.15 8.70
C LEU A 152 2.93 14.29 8.57
N SER A 153 2.88 15.08 7.50
CA SER A 153 3.80 16.20 7.32
C SER A 153 3.60 17.27 8.39
N LEU A 154 2.35 17.54 8.76
CA LEU A 154 2.01 18.49 9.84
C LEU A 154 2.41 17.99 11.22
N ILE A 155 2.41 16.67 11.42
CA ILE A 155 2.79 16.03 12.69
C ILE A 155 4.32 15.97 12.83
N LEU A 156 5.03 15.69 11.72
CA LEU A 156 6.49 15.50 11.69
C LEU A 156 7.28 16.82 11.57
N LEU A 157 6.71 17.89 11.02
CA LEU A 157 7.38 19.18 10.77
C LEU A 157 6.93 20.30 11.72
N ASP A 158 7.06 20.07 13.03
CA ASP A 158 6.81 21.04 14.12
C ASP A 158 7.82 22.22 14.24
N SER A 159 8.42 22.70 13.15
CA SER A 159 9.38 23.81 13.19
C SER A 159 8.70 25.19 13.13
N ARG A 160 8.92 26.05 14.14
CA ARG A 160 8.32 27.39 14.29
C ARG A 160 8.70 28.43 13.20
N PHE A 161 9.75 28.21 12.40
CA PHE A 161 10.30 29.23 11.48
C PHE A 161 10.79 28.67 10.12
N GLY A 162 10.18 27.59 9.63
CA GLY A 162 10.40 27.08 8.27
C GLY A 162 11.85 26.75 7.91
N ARG A 163 12.11 26.68 6.59
CA ARG A 163 13.36 26.16 6.01
C ARG A 163 14.64 26.91 6.38
N LEU A 164 14.55 28.16 6.85
CA LEU A 164 15.71 28.97 7.22
C LEU A 164 16.30 28.65 8.61
N SER A 165 15.55 27.97 9.50
CA SER A 165 16.05 27.64 10.86
C SER A 165 16.81 26.32 10.95
N TYR A 166 16.87 25.53 9.86
CA TYR A 166 17.44 24.18 9.89
C TYR A 166 18.96 24.14 10.04
N LEU A 167 19.69 25.07 9.43
CA LEU A 167 21.15 25.03 9.42
C LEU A 167 21.78 25.42 10.78
N PRO A 168 21.32 26.48 11.48
CA PRO A 168 21.84 26.81 12.80
C PRO A 168 21.44 25.77 13.86
N ASN A 169 20.17 25.32 13.86
CA ASN A 169 19.68 24.34 14.83
C ASN A 169 20.32 22.97 14.69
N LEU A 170 20.74 22.55 13.48
CA LEU A 170 21.48 21.30 13.26
C LEU A 170 22.93 21.38 13.79
N LEU A 171 23.52 22.58 13.82
CA LEU A 171 24.91 22.80 14.23
C LEU A 171 25.07 23.15 15.72
N SER A 172 24.06 23.78 16.34
CA SER A 172 24.12 24.20 17.76
C SER A 172 23.16 23.45 18.68
N GLY A 173 22.14 22.78 18.15
CA GLY A 173 21.20 21.95 18.88
C GLY A 173 21.24 20.52 18.35
N TYR A 174 20.96 19.53 19.17
CA TYR A 174 21.00 18.12 18.78
C TYR A 174 19.86 17.71 17.79
N GLY A 175 19.36 18.61 16.93
CA GLY A 175 18.37 18.33 15.90
C GLY A 175 17.57 19.53 15.36
N CYS A 176 16.95 19.35 14.19
CA CYS A 176 16.16 20.36 13.47
C CYS A 176 14.76 20.62 14.05
N ASN A 177 14.22 19.69 14.84
CA ASN A 177 12.85 19.75 15.33
C ASN A 177 12.72 19.08 16.71
N PRO A 178 12.08 19.71 17.72
CA PRO A 178 11.88 19.13 19.05
C PRO A 178 10.95 17.88 19.09
N ALA A 179 10.26 17.55 17.99
CA ALA A 179 9.43 16.34 17.82
C ALA A 179 8.31 16.10 18.86
N LYS A 180 7.97 17.11 19.68
CA LYS A 180 7.00 16.98 20.78
C LYS A 180 5.61 16.54 20.30
N LYS A 181 5.13 17.10 19.18
CA LYS A 181 3.86 16.68 18.56
C LYS A 181 3.89 15.23 18.13
N PHE A 182 4.99 14.80 17.53
CA PHE A 182 5.17 13.41 17.12
C PHE A 182 5.16 12.46 18.31
N TYR A 183 5.92 12.74 19.38
CA TYR A 183 5.94 11.91 20.58
C TYR A 183 4.56 11.78 21.21
N LYS A 184 3.82 12.89 21.33
CA LYS A 184 2.45 12.87 21.85
C LYS A 184 1.53 12.03 20.96
N TRP A 185 1.50 12.31 19.66
CA TRP A 185 0.64 11.60 18.71
C TRP A 185 0.96 10.10 18.67
N PHE A 186 2.23 9.74 18.55
CA PHE A 186 2.63 8.33 18.47
C PHE A 186 2.38 7.61 19.80
N GLY A 187 2.63 8.28 20.92
CA GLY A 187 2.32 7.78 22.24
C GLY A 187 0.82 7.50 22.44
N GLU A 188 -0.06 8.39 21.99
CA GLU A 188 -1.52 8.17 22.02
C GLU A 188 -1.94 6.94 21.17
N LEU A 189 -1.19 6.57 20.14
CA LEU A 189 -1.40 5.32 19.42
C LEU A 189 -0.98 4.11 20.26
N LEU A 190 0.20 4.16 20.89
CA LEU A 190 0.67 3.09 21.75
C LEU A 190 -0.30 2.85 22.93
N GLU A 191 -0.76 3.93 23.57
CA GLU A 191 -1.71 3.85 24.69
C GLU A 191 -3.02 3.16 24.30
N LYS A 192 -3.53 3.39 23.08
CA LYS A 192 -4.76 2.75 22.60
C LYS A 192 -4.69 1.23 22.51
N LYS A 193 -3.49 0.66 22.25
CA LYS A 193 -3.30 -0.79 22.13
C LYS A 193 -2.75 -1.42 23.42
N MET A 194 -1.86 -0.71 24.09
CA MET A 194 -1.07 -1.26 25.21
C MET A 194 -1.47 -0.67 26.56
N GLY A 195 -2.29 0.39 26.62
CA GLY A 195 -2.66 1.08 27.85
C GLY A 195 -1.53 1.92 28.47
N ASN A 196 -0.40 2.06 27.78
CA ASN A 196 0.76 2.85 28.19
C ASN A 196 1.30 3.65 27.00
N ILE A 197 1.70 4.90 27.24
CA ILE A 197 2.31 5.80 26.26
C ILE A 197 3.80 5.49 26.03
N ASP A 198 4.48 5.01 27.07
CA ASP A 198 5.94 4.77 27.10
C ASP A 198 6.22 3.25 27.04
N VAL A 199 5.74 2.61 25.98
CA VAL A 199 5.93 1.17 25.76
C VAL A 199 7.38 0.86 25.43
N THR A 200 7.92 -0.17 26.08
CA THR A 200 9.28 -0.69 25.88
C THR A 200 9.28 -1.90 24.94
N PHE A 201 10.43 -2.24 24.38
CA PHE A 201 10.54 -3.46 23.55
C PHE A 201 10.21 -4.74 24.30
N GLU A 202 10.47 -4.81 25.61
CA GLU A 202 10.17 -5.99 26.44
C GLU A 202 8.66 -6.27 26.52
N GLU A 203 7.84 -5.23 26.51
CA GLU A 203 6.38 -5.33 26.57
C GLU A 203 5.73 -5.72 25.22
N VAL A 204 6.51 -5.77 24.14
CA VAL A 204 6.04 -6.04 22.76
C VAL A 204 6.55 -7.40 22.23
N LEU A 205 7.37 -8.12 23.00
CA LEU A 205 7.88 -9.46 22.69
C LEU A 205 6.92 -10.58 23.14
#